data_AF-X0UJV5-F1
#
_entry.id   AF-X0UJV5-F1
#
_cell.length_a   1.000
_cell.length_b   1.000
_cell.length_c   1.000
_cell.angle_alpha   90.00
_cell.angle_beta   90.00
_cell.angle_gamma   90.00
#
_symmetry.space_group_name_H-M   'P 1'
#
loop_
_entity.id
_entity.type
_entity.pdbx_description
1 polymer ?
#
loop_
_entity_poly.entity_id
_entity_poly.type
_entity_poly.pdbx_seq_one_letter_code
_entity_poly.pdbx_strand_id
1 'polypeptide(L)'
;INQMEEVRLSRVHLVIPEKKFFEEGDLASASVILHLEPGAFLAPKRINGIATMVASSVPDLRVGNVSIVDATGKLLTEVIREGEEVPIGSRNWEIRRSVEDGLQKKAQELLDDVLGPGRSIVKVSADLNFEQLERTTEFYGTDEAAVLSEERNVEQYTGMDTASRSIEQTVTNYELDKTLEHFVASSGDVRRLTVAVLVDGSYDISPGGGEEEPPVYIPRTPQERQQIEDLVSNALGIDPGRGDQVTVQNLQFDRRDELAELASIRSVERKV
;
A
#
# COMPACT_ATOMS: atom_id res chain seq x y z
N ILE A 1 -4.57 3.06 -27.80
CA ILE A 1 -5.42 2.07 -27.11
C ILE A 1 -5.56 0.79 -27.94
N ASN A 2 -6.08 0.83 -29.17
CA ASN A 2 -6.24 -0.34 -30.06
C ASN A 2 -4.95 -1.09 -30.45
N GLN A 3 -3.77 -0.63 -30.03
CA GLN A 3 -2.49 -1.32 -30.27
C GLN A 3 -2.09 -2.23 -29.09
N MET A 4 -2.89 -2.28 -28.02
CA MET A 4 -2.66 -3.18 -26.89
C MET A 4 -3.16 -4.58 -27.22
N GLU A 5 -2.37 -5.60 -26.89
CA GLU A 5 -2.64 -7.00 -27.24
C GLU A 5 -3.99 -7.52 -26.69
N GLU A 6 -4.41 -7.06 -25.51
CA GLU A 6 -5.66 -7.50 -24.89
C GLU A 6 -6.89 -6.73 -25.41
N VAL A 7 -6.70 -5.63 -26.13
CA VAL A 7 -7.79 -4.74 -26.55
C VAL A 7 -8.10 -4.94 -28.02
N ARG A 8 -9.22 -5.62 -28.29
CA ARG A 8 -9.75 -5.84 -29.64
C ARG A 8 -10.28 -4.55 -30.26
N LEU A 9 -11.04 -3.77 -29.48
CA LEU A 9 -11.64 -2.51 -29.93
C LEU A 9 -11.79 -1.55 -28.75
N SER A 10 -11.58 -0.27 -28.97
CA SER A 10 -11.91 0.78 -27.99
C SER A 10 -12.77 1.87 -28.61
N ARG A 11 -13.62 2.47 -27.78
CA ARG A 11 -14.42 3.65 -28.12
C ARG A 11 -14.28 4.69 -27.01
N VAL A 12 -14.02 5.93 -27.39
CA VAL A 12 -13.85 7.05 -26.44
C VAL A 12 -14.95 8.07 -26.69
N HIS A 13 -15.68 8.41 -25.64
CA HIS A 13 -16.62 9.52 -25.59
C HIS A 13 -15.98 10.64 -24.76
N LEU A 14 -15.91 11.84 -25.32
CA LEU A 14 -15.28 12.97 -24.68
C LEU A 14 -16.28 14.12 -24.56
N VAL A 15 -16.32 14.74 -23.39
CA VAL A 15 -17.10 15.95 -23.11
C VAL A 15 -16.10 17.07 -22.89
N ILE A 16 -16.11 18.04 -23.81
CA ILE A 16 -15.27 19.23 -23.74
C ILE A 16 -16.18 20.41 -23.37
N PRO A 17 -15.98 21.05 -22.21
CA PRO A 17 -16.79 22.19 -21.79
C PRO A 17 -16.41 23.45 -22.56
N GLU A 18 -17.37 24.38 -22.67
CA GLU A 18 -17.13 25.67 -23.31
C GLU A 18 -16.41 26.64 -22.37
N LYS A 19 -15.42 27.37 -22.89
CA LYS A 19 -14.69 28.38 -22.11
C LYS A 19 -15.58 29.59 -21.85
N LYS A 20 -16.00 29.78 -20.60
CA LYS A 20 -16.64 31.02 -20.14
C LYS A 20 -15.55 32.02 -19.72
N PHE A 21 -15.65 33.27 -20.16
CA PHE A 21 -14.65 34.31 -19.90
C PHE A 21 -14.60 34.83 -18.45
N PHE A 22 -15.55 34.42 -17.60
CA PHE A 22 -15.78 35.02 -16.27
C PHE A 22 -16.06 34.02 -15.15
N GLU A 23 -16.04 32.71 -15.42
CA GLU A 23 -16.23 31.65 -14.42
C GLU A 23 -15.11 30.63 -14.54
N GLU A 24 -14.71 30.03 -13.43
CA GLU A 24 -13.82 28.87 -13.42
C GLU A 24 -14.51 27.74 -14.21
N GLY A 25 -13.93 27.37 -15.35
CA GLY A 25 -14.57 26.46 -16.30
C GLY A 25 -14.70 25.04 -15.74
N ASP A 26 -15.77 24.34 -16.13
CA ASP A 26 -15.92 22.92 -15.82
C ASP A 26 -14.72 22.12 -16.36
N LEU A 27 -14.37 21.03 -15.69
CA LEU A 27 -13.32 20.12 -16.17
C LEU A 27 -13.84 19.23 -17.30
N ALA A 28 -12.98 18.90 -18.25
CA ALA A 28 -13.31 17.92 -19.27
C ALA A 28 -13.53 16.54 -18.63
N SER A 29 -14.33 15.70 -19.30
CA SER A 29 -14.66 14.34 -18.85
C SER A 29 -14.61 13.35 -20.00
N ALA A 30 -14.14 12.13 -19.76
CA ALA A 30 -14.04 11.09 -20.77
C ALA A 30 -14.61 9.74 -20.29
N SER A 31 -15.24 9.01 -21.20
CA SER A 31 -15.64 7.61 -21.00
C SER A 31 -15.04 6.74 -22.09
N VAL A 32 -14.32 5.69 -21.70
CA VAL A 32 -13.63 4.75 -22.58
C VAL A 32 -14.27 3.38 -22.43
N ILE A 33 -14.84 2.87 -23.51
CA ILE A 33 -15.39 1.50 -23.58
C ILE A 33 -14.35 0.61 -24.25
N LEU A 34 -13.98 -0.48 -23.60
CA LEU A 34 -13.03 -1.47 -24.10
C LEU A 34 -13.75 -2.77 -24.44
N HIS A 35 -13.48 -3.32 -25.61
CA HIS A 35 -13.79 -4.69 -25.97
C HIS A 35 -12.49 -5.49 -25.90
N LEU A 36 -12.40 -6.39 -24.93
CA LEU A 36 -11.23 -7.24 -24.74
C LEU A 36 -11.27 -8.47 -25.64
N GLU A 37 -10.10 -9.06 -25.88
CA GLU A 37 -10.01 -10.39 -26.47
C GLU A 37 -10.65 -11.45 -25.56
N PRO A 38 -11.22 -12.54 -26.10
CA PRO A 38 -11.88 -13.57 -25.30
C PRO A 38 -10.94 -14.15 -24.22
N GLY A 39 -11.33 -14.05 -22.95
CA GLY A 39 -10.54 -14.53 -21.82
C GLY A 39 -9.39 -13.61 -21.39
N ALA A 40 -9.19 -12.48 -22.06
CA ALA A 40 -8.18 -11.51 -21.65
C ALA A 40 -8.65 -10.66 -20.47
N PHE A 41 -7.70 -10.27 -19.61
CA PHE A 41 -7.93 -9.36 -18.49
C PHE A 41 -6.88 -8.24 -18.53
N LEU A 42 -7.30 -7.01 -18.20
CA LEU A 42 -6.40 -5.87 -18.09
C LEU A 42 -5.87 -5.74 -16.66
N ALA A 43 -4.54 -5.72 -16.51
CA ALA A 43 -3.91 -5.43 -15.23
C ALA A 43 -4.13 -3.95 -14.82
N PRO A 44 -4.22 -3.62 -13.51
CA PRO A 44 -4.45 -2.25 -13.02
C PRO A 44 -3.47 -1.21 -13.58
N LYS A 45 -2.18 -1.59 -13.68
CA LYS A 45 -1.14 -0.73 -14.28
C LYS A 45 -1.46 -0.34 -15.73
N ARG A 46 -2.04 -1.26 -16.51
CA ARG A 46 -2.40 -1.03 -17.92
C ARG A 46 -3.63 -0.14 -18.03
N ILE A 47 -4.61 -0.32 -17.12
CA ILE A 47 -5.81 0.53 -17.01
C ILE A 47 -5.41 1.98 -16.68
N ASN A 48 -4.56 2.18 -15.67
CA ASN A 48 -4.05 3.50 -15.32
C ASN A 48 -3.25 4.14 -16.48
N GLY A 49 -2.46 3.35 -17.19
CA GLY A 49 -1.76 3.83 -18.40
C GLY A 49 -2.73 4.35 -19.47
N ILE A 50 -3.85 3.66 -19.70
CA ILE A 50 -4.90 4.13 -20.62
C ILE A 50 -5.52 5.43 -20.11
N ALA A 51 -5.87 5.51 -18.83
CA ALA A 51 -6.48 6.70 -18.24
C ALA A 51 -5.55 7.92 -18.30
N THR A 52 -4.28 7.76 -17.94
CA THR A 52 -3.27 8.82 -18.02
C THR A 52 -3.04 9.28 -19.46
N MET A 53 -3.00 8.36 -20.42
CA MET A 53 -2.83 8.70 -21.83
C MET A 53 -4.03 9.49 -22.38
N VAL A 54 -5.25 9.13 -21.99
CA VAL A 54 -6.46 9.86 -22.40
C VAL A 54 -6.48 11.25 -21.77
N ALA A 55 -6.20 11.33 -20.46
CA ALA A 55 -6.13 12.59 -19.72
C ALA A 55 -5.08 13.55 -20.29
N SER A 56 -3.87 13.06 -20.61
CA SER A 56 -2.82 13.90 -21.18
C SER A 56 -3.08 14.34 -22.62
N SER A 57 -3.97 13.64 -23.33
CA SER A 57 -4.32 13.96 -24.71
C SER A 57 -5.38 15.05 -24.84
N VAL A 58 -6.04 15.44 -23.75
CA VAL A 58 -7.14 16.42 -23.77
C VAL A 58 -6.86 17.55 -22.78
N PRO A 59 -6.93 18.83 -23.20
CA PRO A 59 -6.83 19.95 -22.29
C PRO A 59 -7.88 19.88 -21.17
N ASP A 60 -7.49 20.26 -19.96
CA ASP A 60 -8.37 20.38 -18.80
C ASP A 60 -9.08 19.05 -18.40
N LEU A 61 -8.55 17.90 -18.83
CA LEU A 61 -8.99 16.56 -18.44
C LEU A 61 -8.06 15.97 -17.37
N ARG A 62 -8.59 15.66 -16.18
CA ARG A 62 -7.86 14.95 -15.12
C ARG A 62 -8.09 13.45 -15.20
N VAL A 63 -7.13 12.66 -14.72
CA VAL A 63 -7.22 11.18 -14.70
C VAL A 63 -8.45 10.70 -13.94
N GLY A 64 -8.84 11.38 -12.85
CA GLY A 64 -10.04 11.06 -12.07
C GLY A 64 -11.36 11.22 -12.85
N ASN A 65 -11.37 12.02 -13.92
CA ASN A 65 -12.54 12.25 -14.77
C ASN A 65 -12.57 11.33 -16.00
N VAL A 66 -11.75 10.27 -16.01
CA VAL A 66 -11.73 9.26 -17.06
C VAL A 66 -12.32 7.96 -16.53
N SER A 67 -13.49 7.57 -17.05
CA SER A 67 -14.15 6.30 -16.70
C SER A 67 -13.85 5.25 -17.77
N ILE A 68 -13.25 4.12 -17.39
CA ILE A 68 -12.98 3.01 -18.30
C ILE A 68 -13.91 1.84 -17.96
N VAL A 69 -14.67 1.36 -18.93
CA VAL A 69 -15.61 0.23 -18.79
C VAL A 69 -15.32 -0.87 -19.81
N ASP A 70 -15.57 -2.12 -19.44
CA ASP A 70 -15.57 -3.26 -20.35
C ASP A 70 -16.91 -3.35 -21.12
N ALA A 71 -16.93 -4.10 -22.22
CA ALA A 71 -18.11 -4.37 -23.05
C ALA A 71 -19.28 -4.99 -22.29
N THR A 72 -19.00 -5.63 -21.15
CA THR A 72 -19.99 -6.18 -20.22
C THR A 72 -20.63 -5.14 -19.30
N GLY A 73 -20.16 -3.88 -19.34
CA GLY A 73 -20.58 -2.82 -18.43
C GLY A 73 -19.83 -2.82 -17.09
N LYS A 74 -18.84 -3.70 -16.92
CA LYS A 74 -17.97 -3.71 -15.74
C LYS A 74 -17.03 -2.50 -15.77
N LEU A 75 -17.10 -1.65 -14.75
CA LEU A 75 -16.15 -0.55 -14.56
C LEU A 75 -14.76 -1.13 -14.23
N LEU A 76 -13.74 -0.72 -14.98
CA LEU A 76 -12.36 -1.16 -14.85
C LEU A 76 -11.49 -0.13 -14.12
N THR A 77 -11.83 1.15 -14.22
CA THR A 77 -11.24 2.21 -13.39
C THR A 77 -11.93 2.26 -12.04
N GLU A 78 -11.16 2.27 -10.96
CA GLU A 78 -11.65 2.82 -9.70
C GLU A 78 -11.76 4.33 -9.91
N VAL A 79 -12.95 4.80 -10.31
CA VAL A 79 -13.22 6.23 -10.40
C VAL A 79 -13.24 6.73 -8.96
N ILE A 80 -12.14 7.33 -8.52
CA ILE A 80 -12.07 8.09 -7.29
C ILE A 80 -12.89 9.36 -7.56
N ARG A 81 -14.19 9.31 -7.30
CA ARG A 81 -15.00 10.51 -7.24
C ARG A 81 -14.62 11.26 -5.97
N GLU A 82 -14.23 12.53 -6.10
CA GLU A 82 -14.17 13.42 -4.94
C GLU A 82 -15.54 13.41 -4.25
N GLY A 83 -15.57 12.90 -3.02
CA GLY A 83 -16.79 12.74 -2.20
C GLY A 83 -17.46 11.37 -2.22
N GLU A 84 -17.02 10.42 -3.05
CA GLU A 84 -17.46 9.02 -2.99
C GLU A 84 -16.32 8.21 -2.35
N GLU A 85 -16.48 7.87 -1.06
CA GLU A 85 -15.53 7.05 -0.31
C GLU A 85 -15.25 5.76 -1.09
N VAL A 86 -14.05 5.65 -1.67
CA VAL A 86 -13.49 4.36 -2.06
C VAL A 86 -13.65 3.45 -0.84
N PRO A 87 -14.19 2.22 -0.96
CA PRO A 87 -14.19 1.30 0.17
C PRO A 87 -12.75 1.16 0.65
N ILE A 88 -12.43 1.83 1.76
CA ILE A 88 -11.08 1.94 2.35
C ILE A 88 -10.46 0.54 2.54
N GLY A 89 -11.29 -0.50 2.61
CA GLY A 89 -10.91 -1.90 2.61
C GLY A 89 -10.04 -2.36 1.44
N SER A 90 -10.26 -1.91 0.18
CA SER A 90 -9.56 -2.47 -0.99
C SER A 90 -8.08 -2.10 -1.04
N ARG A 91 -7.74 -0.83 -0.78
CA ARG A 91 -6.35 -0.34 -0.74
C ARG A 91 -5.59 -0.91 0.45
N ASN A 92 -6.23 -0.91 1.62
CA ASN A 92 -5.64 -1.44 2.86
C ASN A 92 -5.41 -2.97 2.77
N TRP A 93 -6.29 -3.69 2.07
CA TRP A 93 -6.12 -5.12 1.78
C TRP A 93 -4.90 -5.39 0.90
N GLU A 94 -4.71 -4.60 -0.16
CA GLU A 94 -3.58 -4.75 -1.08
C GLU A 94 -2.24 -4.48 -0.38
N ILE A 95 -2.20 -3.45 0.48
CA ILE A 95 -1.02 -3.16 1.33
C ILE A 95 -0.75 -4.33 2.27
N ARG A 96 -1.75 -4.77 3.03
CA ARG A 96 -1.62 -5.92 3.94
C ARG A 96 -1.06 -7.14 3.22
N ARG A 97 -1.67 -7.52 2.10
CA ARG A 97 -1.25 -8.67 1.30
C ARG A 97 0.19 -8.53 0.81
N SER A 98 0.59 -7.34 0.36
CA SER A 98 1.95 -7.10 -0.11
C SER A 98 3.01 -7.27 1.00
N VAL A 99 2.68 -6.85 2.22
CA VAL A 99 3.53 -7.01 3.40
C VAL A 99 3.61 -8.49 3.80
N GLU A 100 2.48 -9.18 3.86
CA GLU A 100 2.40 -10.62 4.17
C GLU A 100 3.20 -11.45 3.16
N ASP A 101 2.98 -11.23 1.86
CA ASP A 101 3.68 -11.94 0.79
C ASP A 101 5.20 -11.67 0.83
N GLY A 102 5.61 -10.43 1.10
CA GLY A 102 7.01 -10.05 1.22
C GLY A 102 7.72 -10.72 2.40
N LEU A 103 7.09 -10.72 3.58
CA LEU A 103 7.61 -11.38 4.78
C LEU A 103 7.63 -12.90 4.62
N GLN A 104 6.56 -13.47 4.04
CA GLN A 104 6.48 -14.91 3.77
C GLN A 104 7.62 -15.35 2.86
N LYS A 105 7.85 -14.62 1.76
CA LYS A 105 8.94 -14.92 0.81
C LYS A 105 10.31 -14.84 1.49
N LYS A 106 10.56 -13.78 2.26
CA LYS A 106 11.83 -13.60 2.99
C LYS A 106 12.11 -14.76 3.96
N ALA A 107 11.12 -15.16 4.75
CA ALA A 107 11.28 -16.28 5.68
C ALA A 107 11.42 -17.63 4.95
N GLN A 108 10.67 -17.83 3.86
CA GLN A 108 10.77 -19.05 3.07
C GLN A 108 12.18 -19.21 2.46
N GLU A 109 12.72 -18.16 1.84
CA GLU A 109 14.07 -18.17 1.26
C GLU A 109 15.14 -18.50 2.30
N LEU A 110 15.06 -17.90 3.49
CA LEU A 110 15.99 -18.18 4.58
C LEU A 110 15.91 -19.62 5.09
N LEU A 111 14.71 -20.19 5.18
CA LEU A 111 14.55 -21.58 5.61
C LEU A 111 14.93 -22.56 4.51
N ASP A 112 14.70 -22.22 3.24
CA ASP A 112 15.12 -23.03 2.11
C ASP A 112 16.66 -23.10 2.03
N ASP A 113 17.38 -22.02 2.33
CA ASP A 113 18.85 -22.00 2.38
C ASP A 113 19.43 -22.89 3.49
N VAL A 114 18.75 -22.98 4.64
CA VAL A 114 19.24 -23.74 5.80
C VAL A 114 18.78 -25.20 5.76
N LEU A 115 17.51 -25.44 5.43
CA LEU A 115 16.89 -26.76 5.49
C LEU A 115 16.94 -27.48 4.14
N GLY A 116 16.97 -26.73 3.03
CA GLY A 116 16.83 -27.19 1.65
C GLY A 116 15.44 -26.85 1.09
N PRO A 117 15.32 -26.72 -0.25
CA PRO A 117 14.06 -26.34 -0.88
C PRO A 117 12.94 -27.34 -0.57
N GLY A 118 11.74 -26.81 -0.31
CA GLY A 118 10.54 -27.62 -0.04
C GLY A 118 10.57 -28.38 1.29
N ARG A 119 11.48 -28.03 2.22
CA ARG A 119 11.53 -28.61 3.58
C ARG A 119 10.88 -27.74 4.65
N SER A 120 10.31 -26.61 4.23
CA SER A 120 9.58 -25.68 5.08
C SER A 120 8.41 -25.06 4.34
N ILE A 121 7.37 -24.72 5.10
CA ILE A 121 6.25 -23.90 4.63
C ILE A 121 6.05 -22.80 5.67
N VAL A 122 6.15 -21.55 5.25
CA VAL A 122 5.90 -20.39 6.10
C VAL A 122 4.55 -19.75 5.74
N LYS A 123 3.79 -19.37 6.76
CA LYS A 123 2.61 -18.51 6.64
C LYS A 123 2.73 -17.33 7.58
N VAL A 124 2.49 -16.15 7.05
CA VAL A 124 2.56 -14.88 7.78
C VAL A 124 1.22 -14.18 7.67
N SER A 125 0.74 -13.66 8.79
CA SER A 125 -0.43 -12.77 8.88
C SER A 125 0.01 -11.48 9.54
N ALA A 126 -0.38 -10.34 8.96
CA ALA A 126 -0.02 -9.01 9.43
C ALA A 126 -1.26 -8.20 9.78
N ASP A 127 -1.33 -7.77 11.04
CA ASP A 127 -2.27 -6.75 11.49
C ASP A 127 -1.58 -5.38 11.34
N LEU A 128 -2.13 -4.52 10.49
CA LEU A 128 -1.56 -3.20 10.17
C LEU A 128 -2.47 -2.11 10.75
N ASN A 129 -1.85 -1.07 11.31
CA ASN A 129 -2.55 0.14 11.70
C ASN A 129 -2.60 1.14 10.53
N PHE A 130 -3.80 1.47 10.08
CA PHE A 130 -4.06 2.42 9.01
C PHE A 130 -4.68 3.73 9.49
N GLU A 131 -4.68 3.98 10.81
CA GLU A 131 -5.16 5.24 11.37
C GLU A 131 -4.30 6.40 10.86
N GLN A 132 -4.91 7.29 10.07
CA GLN A 132 -4.28 8.51 9.60
C GLN A 132 -4.47 9.59 10.67
N LEU A 133 -3.38 9.98 11.33
CA LEU A 133 -3.42 11.08 12.29
C LEU A 133 -3.14 12.39 11.54
N GLU A 134 -4.17 13.19 11.33
CA GLU A 134 -4.04 14.54 10.80
C GLU A 134 -3.79 15.51 11.95
N ARG A 135 -2.67 16.24 11.89
CA ARG A 135 -2.38 17.32 12.83
C ARG A 135 -2.25 18.63 12.06
N THR A 136 -3.15 19.55 12.39
CA THR A 136 -3.09 20.95 11.96
C THR A 136 -2.59 21.79 13.12
N THR A 137 -1.41 22.38 12.99
CA THR A 137 -0.89 23.36 13.96
C THR A 137 -0.96 24.74 13.32
N GLU A 138 -1.64 25.69 13.99
CA GLU A 138 -1.67 27.09 13.61
C GLU A 138 -0.67 27.86 14.49
N PHE A 139 0.38 28.38 13.88
CA PHE A 139 1.32 29.29 14.55
C PHE A 139 0.98 30.74 14.20
N TYR A 140 0.93 31.58 15.23
CA TYR A 140 0.86 33.03 15.10
C TYR A 140 2.28 33.58 15.31
N GLY A 141 2.82 34.28 14.31
CA GLY A 141 4.09 34.98 14.47
C GLY A 141 4.01 36.00 15.60
N THR A 142 5.02 36.04 16.48
CA THR A 142 5.13 37.05 17.56
C THR A 142 5.94 38.28 17.15
N ASP A 143 6.49 38.30 15.93
CA ASP A 143 7.19 39.46 15.40
C ASP A 143 6.15 40.56 15.13
N GLU A 144 6.50 41.80 15.49
CA GLU A 144 5.64 42.99 15.53
C GLU A 144 4.54 42.93 14.47
N ALA A 145 3.30 42.73 14.91
CA ALA A 145 2.15 42.57 14.03
C ALA A 145 2.12 43.73 13.04
N ALA A 146 2.13 43.41 11.75
CA ALA A 146 2.14 44.43 10.71
C ALA A 146 0.80 45.18 10.76
N VAL A 147 0.85 46.50 10.85
CA VAL A 147 -0.35 47.33 10.77
C VAL A 147 -0.93 47.22 9.37
N LEU A 148 -2.09 46.58 9.26
CA LEU A 148 -2.80 46.42 7.99
C LEU A 148 -3.51 47.71 7.59
N SER A 149 -4.14 48.38 8.55
CA SER A 149 -4.81 49.67 8.33
C SER A 149 -4.95 50.45 9.64
N GLU A 150 -4.79 51.76 9.60
CA GLU A 150 -5.07 52.66 10.71
C GLU A 150 -6.09 53.71 10.30
N GLU A 151 -7.22 53.78 11.00
CA GLU A 151 -8.23 54.83 10.84
C GLU A 151 -8.16 55.78 12.03
N ARG A 152 -7.85 57.05 11.76
CA ARG A 152 -7.76 58.11 12.76
C ARG A 152 -8.88 59.14 12.53
N ASN A 153 -9.80 59.22 13.48
CA ASN A 153 -10.86 60.23 13.52
C ASN A 153 -10.54 61.26 14.60
N VAL A 154 -10.41 62.52 14.20
CA VAL A 154 -10.18 63.64 15.11
C VAL A 154 -11.38 64.57 15.05
N GLU A 155 -12.14 64.61 16.13
CA GLU A 155 -13.26 65.52 16.28
C GLU A 155 -12.83 66.72 17.11
N GLN A 156 -12.86 67.91 16.50
CA GLN A 156 -12.47 69.15 17.16
C GLN A 156 -13.71 70.03 17.39
N TYR A 157 -14.12 70.13 18.65
CA TYR A 157 -15.23 71.00 19.03
C TYR A 157 -14.68 72.36 19.46
N THR A 158 -15.05 73.41 18.71
CA THR A 158 -14.69 74.79 19.04
C THR A 158 -15.94 75.54 19.46
N GLY A 159 -16.11 75.72 20.77
CA GLY A 159 -17.14 76.56 21.37
C GLY A 159 -16.64 78.00 21.55
N MET A 160 -17.56 78.96 21.50
CA MET A 160 -17.31 80.41 21.49
C MET A 160 -16.75 81.01 22.81
N ASP A 161 -16.37 80.18 23.79
CA ASP A 161 -15.69 80.65 24.99
C ASP A 161 -14.60 79.65 25.42
N THR A 162 -13.36 79.99 25.05
CA THR A 162 -12.06 79.60 25.61
C THR A 162 -11.92 78.20 26.25
N ALA A 163 -12.13 77.13 25.49
CA ALA A 163 -11.37 75.87 25.61
C ALA A 163 -11.66 74.95 24.41
N SER A 164 -10.71 74.82 23.49
CA SER A 164 -10.81 73.83 22.40
C SER A 164 -10.61 72.42 22.98
N ARG A 165 -11.60 71.54 22.80
CA ARG A 165 -11.48 70.10 23.13
C ARG A 165 -11.36 69.32 21.83
N SER A 166 -10.25 68.63 21.65
CA SER A 166 -10.06 67.63 20.60
C SER A 166 -10.22 66.25 21.20
N ILE A 167 -11.09 65.44 20.60
CA ILE A 167 -11.17 64.01 20.90
C ILE A 167 -10.57 63.29 19.70
N GLU A 168 -9.56 62.47 19.96
CA GLU A 168 -8.90 61.66 18.94
C GLU A 168 -9.22 60.19 19.20
N GLN A 169 -9.74 59.51 18.18
CA GLN A 169 -9.98 58.08 18.18
C GLN A 169 -9.15 57.46 17.07
N THR A 170 -8.30 56.50 17.41
CA THR A 170 -7.49 55.74 16.45
C THR A 170 -7.86 54.27 16.54
N VAL A 171 -8.23 53.66 15.42
CA VAL A 171 -8.49 52.23 15.27
C VAL A 171 -7.42 51.64 14.38
N THR A 172 -6.58 50.75 14.93
CA THR A 172 -5.50 50.09 14.20
C THR A 172 -5.83 48.61 14.03
N ASN A 173 -5.89 48.14 12.78
CA ASN A 173 -6.05 46.73 12.43
C ASN A 173 -4.68 46.13 12.12
N TYR A 174 -4.43 44.92 12.62
CA TYR A 174 -3.18 44.21 12.45
C TYR A 174 -3.38 42.96 11.59
N GLU A 175 -2.46 42.68 10.68
CA GLU A 175 -2.35 41.40 9.99
C GLU A 175 -1.35 40.53 10.75
N LEU A 176 -1.78 39.34 11.17
CA LEU A 176 -0.91 38.37 11.83
C LEU A 176 -0.53 37.30 10.81
N ASP A 177 0.77 37.08 10.66
CA ASP A 177 1.27 35.97 9.86
C ASP A 177 0.80 34.64 10.47
N LYS A 178 0.09 33.86 9.66
CA LYS A 178 -0.36 32.52 10.00
C LYS A 178 0.47 31.51 9.24
N THR A 179 1.20 30.68 9.98
CA THR A 179 1.82 29.49 9.39
C THR A 179 0.95 28.28 9.71
N LEU A 180 0.37 27.69 8.67
CA LEU A 180 -0.39 26.45 8.77
C LEU A 180 0.55 25.28 8.47
N GLU A 181 0.93 24.54 9.50
CA GLU A 181 1.61 23.26 9.30
C GLU A 181 0.57 22.14 9.23
N HIS A 182 0.49 21.48 8.08
CA HIS A 182 -0.34 20.30 7.85
C HIS A 182 0.53 19.05 7.85
N PHE A 183 0.46 18.25 8.93
CA PHE A 183 1.20 17.00 9.04
C PHE A 183 0.27 15.80 8.84
N VAL A 184 0.58 14.98 7.84
CA VAL A 184 -0.07 13.68 7.59
C VAL A 184 0.93 12.59 7.92
N ALA A 185 0.65 11.81 8.98
CA ALA A 185 1.46 10.64 9.29
C ALA A 185 1.29 9.55 8.22
N SER A 186 2.40 8.90 7.84
CA SER A 186 2.39 7.70 7.00
C SER A 186 1.60 6.58 7.69
N SER A 187 0.58 6.03 7.05
CA SER A 187 -0.21 4.90 7.57
C SER A 187 0.38 3.57 7.10
N GLY A 188 0.28 2.51 7.93
CA GLY A 188 0.76 1.16 7.58
C GLY A 188 1.75 0.53 8.57
N ASP A 189 1.90 1.09 9.77
CA ASP A 189 2.72 0.45 10.81
C ASP A 189 2.18 -0.93 11.17
N VAL A 190 3.09 -1.88 11.35
CA VAL A 190 2.74 -3.23 11.78
C VAL A 190 2.30 -3.16 13.24
N ARG A 191 1.04 -3.52 13.51
CA ARG A 191 0.46 -3.68 14.86
C ARG A 191 0.78 -5.03 15.46
N ARG A 192 0.80 -6.09 14.65
CA ARG A 192 1.13 -7.46 15.10
C ARG A 192 1.47 -8.35 13.92
N LEU A 193 2.46 -9.22 14.10
CA LEU A 193 2.76 -10.34 13.22
C LEU A 193 2.38 -11.67 13.85
N THR A 194 1.81 -12.56 13.05
CA THR A 194 1.59 -13.96 13.43
C THR A 194 2.21 -14.84 12.37
N VAL A 195 3.17 -15.66 12.77
CA VAL A 195 3.96 -16.49 11.87
C VAL A 195 3.81 -17.95 12.26
N ALA A 196 3.38 -18.76 11.32
CA ALA A 196 3.34 -20.21 11.45
C ALA A 196 4.38 -20.82 10.50
N VAL A 197 5.23 -21.67 11.05
CA VAL A 197 6.29 -22.37 10.32
C VAL A 197 6.06 -23.86 10.46
N LEU A 198 5.90 -24.53 9.33
CA LEU A 198 5.90 -25.98 9.25
C LEU A 198 7.25 -26.43 8.71
N VAL A 199 7.88 -27.38 9.37
CA VAL A 199 9.18 -27.93 8.96
C VAL A 199 9.13 -29.44 8.84
N ASP A 200 9.81 -29.97 7.82
CA ASP A 200 9.92 -31.42 7.60
C ASP A 200 10.87 -32.08 8.62
N GLY A 201 11.02 -33.40 8.58
CA GLY A 201 12.10 -34.11 9.27
C GLY A 201 13.33 -34.27 8.38
N SER A 202 14.32 -35.00 8.91
CA SER A 202 15.38 -35.60 8.09
C SER A 202 15.04 -37.05 7.78
N TYR A 203 15.73 -37.62 6.79
CA TYR A 203 15.51 -38.99 6.34
C TYR A 203 16.84 -39.72 6.35
N ASP A 204 16.93 -40.80 7.13
CA ASP A 204 18.09 -41.68 7.10
C ASP A 204 17.95 -42.67 5.94
N ILE A 205 18.95 -42.62 5.07
CA ILE A 205 19.09 -43.42 3.85
C ILE A 205 20.32 -44.35 3.96
N SER A 206 20.69 -44.73 5.19
CA SER A 206 21.81 -45.63 5.47
C SER A 206 21.59 -47.02 4.86
N PRO A 207 22.64 -47.65 4.28
CA PRO A 207 22.53 -48.91 3.54
C PRO A 207 22.59 -50.15 4.45
N GLY A 208 21.81 -50.14 5.53
CA GLY A 208 21.75 -51.24 6.51
C GLY A 208 20.61 -52.24 6.27
N GLY A 209 19.56 -51.83 5.57
CA GLY A 209 18.52 -52.68 5.00
C GLY A 209 18.72 -52.79 3.49
N GLY A 210 18.25 -53.86 2.87
CA GLY A 210 18.45 -54.13 1.43
C GLY A 210 17.98 -52.99 0.51
N GLU A 211 18.28 -53.12 -0.79
CA GLU A 211 17.99 -52.16 -1.88
C GLU A 211 16.51 -51.71 -2.03
N GLU A 212 15.61 -52.09 -1.11
CA GLU A 212 14.15 -51.90 -1.18
C GLU A 212 13.52 -51.27 0.08
N GLU A 213 14.28 -50.93 1.13
CA GLU A 213 13.68 -50.35 2.34
C GLU A 213 13.43 -48.83 2.23
N PRO A 214 12.22 -48.35 2.56
CA PRO A 214 11.91 -46.92 2.52
C PRO A 214 12.74 -46.16 3.56
N PRO A 215 13.14 -44.91 3.26
CA PRO A 215 13.93 -44.09 4.17
C PRO A 215 13.27 -43.93 5.53
N VAL A 216 14.06 -44.03 6.60
CA VAL A 216 13.57 -43.87 7.97
C VAL A 216 13.42 -42.39 8.28
N TYR A 217 12.19 -41.96 8.59
CA TYR A 217 11.89 -40.58 8.97
C TYR A 217 12.39 -40.28 10.39
N ILE A 218 13.15 -39.19 10.51
CA ILE A 218 13.67 -38.67 11.77
C ILE A 218 13.03 -37.30 12.01
N PRO A 219 12.13 -37.16 13.01
CA PRO A 219 11.53 -35.87 13.33
C PRO A 219 12.57 -34.93 13.93
N ARG A 220 12.42 -33.62 13.68
CA ARG A 220 13.29 -32.60 14.28
C ARG A 220 13.10 -32.53 15.80
N THR A 221 14.21 -32.41 16.50
CA THR A 221 14.25 -32.30 17.96
C THR A 221 13.64 -30.97 18.44
N PRO A 222 13.17 -30.89 19.70
CA PRO A 222 12.70 -29.62 20.26
C PRO A 222 13.73 -28.49 20.19
N GLN A 223 15.01 -28.82 20.35
CA GLN A 223 16.11 -27.85 20.28
C GLN A 223 16.28 -27.29 18.86
N GLU A 224 16.25 -28.13 17.83
CA GLU A 224 16.32 -27.68 16.43
C GLU A 224 15.10 -26.81 16.07
N ARG A 225 13.91 -27.17 16.56
CA ARG A 225 12.70 -26.35 16.34
C ARG A 225 12.84 -24.97 16.99
N GLN A 226 13.42 -24.88 18.19
CA GLN A 226 13.68 -23.60 18.84
C GLN A 226 14.68 -22.76 18.03
N GLN A 227 15.75 -23.36 17.52
CA GLN A 227 16.73 -22.64 16.69
C GLN A 227 16.10 -22.08 15.40
N ILE A 228 15.18 -22.83 14.79
CA ILE A 228 14.42 -22.37 13.63
C ILE A 228 13.48 -21.22 14.02
N GLU A 229 12.83 -21.31 15.17
CA GLU A 229 11.98 -20.24 15.70
C GLU A 229 12.78 -18.94 15.91
N ASP A 230 13.95 -19.04 16.53
CA ASP A 230 14.84 -17.90 16.78
C ASP A 230 15.35 -17.29 15.46
N LEU A 231 15.69 -18.13 14.48
CA LEU A 231 16.14 -17.68 13.16
C LEU A 231 15.04 -16.89 12.43
N VAL A 232 13.83 -17.43 12.38
CA VAL A 232 12.68 -16.78 11.73
C VAL A 232 12.31 -15.50 12.48
N SER A 233 12.34 -15.53 13.82
CA SER A 233 12.03 -14.36 14.65
C SER A 233 12.97 -13.19 14.37
N ASN A 234 14.27 -13.45 14.34
CA ASN A 234 15.28 -12.43 14.04
C ASN A 234 15.17 -11.91 12.60
N ALA A 235 14.91 -12.80 11.64
CA ALA A 235 14.82 -12.44 10.23
C ALA A 235 13.62 -11.54 9.90
N LEU A 236 12.48 -11.80 10.55
CA LEU A 236 11.24 -11.07 10.33
C LEU A 236 11.10 -9.83 11.23
N GLY A 237 12.00 -9.61 12.18
CA GLY A 237 11.91 -8.51 13.13
C GLY A 237 10.70 -8.68 14.06
N ILE A 238 10.50 -9.90 14.53
CA ILE A 238 9.44 -10.25 15.48
C ILE A 238 9.70 -9.53 16.79
N ASP A 239 8.68 -8.83 17.27
CA ASP A 239 8.72 -8.08 18.52
C ASP A 239 7.66 -8.63 19.49
N PRO A 240 8.08 -9.34 20.55
CA PRO A 240 7.16 -9.81 21.58
C PRO A 240 6.43 -8.67 22.31
N GLY A 241 7.04 -7.48 22.40
CA GLY A 241 6.43 -6.28 22.97
C GLY A 241 5.28 -5.72 22.12
N ARG A 242 5.34 -5.93 20.80
CA ARG A 242 4.24 -5.68 19.85
C ARG A 242 3.13 -6.74 19.94
N GLY A 243 3.38 -7.86 20.62
CA GLY A 243 2.47 -9.00 20.70
C GLY A 243 2.60 -9.96 19.52
N ASP A 244 3.74 -9.92 18.82
CA ASP A 244 4.02 -10.85 17.73
C ASP A 244 4.16 -12.29 18.25
N GLN A 245 3.81 -13.25 17.39
CA GLN A 245 3.89 -14.67 17.73
C GLN A 245 4.50 -15.46 16.58
N VAL A 246 5.39 -16.38 16.93
CA VAL A 246 5.95 -17.38 16.00
C VAL A 246 5.64 -18.75 16.56
N THR A 247 5.30 -19.70 15.69
CA THR A 247 5.09 -21.10 16.08
C THR A 247 5.71 -22.01 15.05
N VAL A 248 6.57 -22.92 15.52
CA VAL A 248 7.26 -23.91 14.69
C VAL A 248 6.75 -25.32 15.00
N GLN A 249 6.18 -25.98 13.99
CA GLN A 249 5.70 -27.36 14.08
C GLN A 249 6.46 -28.26 13.12
N ASN A 250 6.80 -29.47 13.58
CA ASN A 250 7.41 -30.49 12.74
C ASN A 250 6.32 -31.44 12.21
N LEU A 251 6.19 -31.51 10.89
CA LEU A 251 5.26 -32.42 10.21
C LEU A 251 6.01 -33.18 9.13
N GLN A 252 5.70 -34.46 8.95
CA GLN A 252 6.24 -35.24 7.82
C GLN A 252 5.50 -34.84 6.55
N PHE A 253 6.23 -34.34 5.56
CA PHE A 253 5.64 -33.94 4.28
C PHE A 253 5.50 -35.15 3.34
N ASP A 254 4.51 -35.13 2.45
CA ASP A 254 4.35 -36.18 1.44
C ASP A 254 5.41 -35.97 0.34
N ARG A 255 6.45 -36.81 0.34
CA ARG A 255 7.60 -36.73 -0.58
C ARG A 255 7.89 -38.03 -1.30
N ARG A 256 6.85 -38.84 -1.51
CA ARG A 256 6.98 -40.18 -2.11
C ARG A 256 7.73 -40.17 -3.44
N ASP A 257 7.47 -39.17 -4.29
CA ASP A 257 8.08 -39.07 -5.62
C ASP A 257 9.57 -38.69 -5.55
N GLU A 258 9.94 -37.70 -4.74
CA GLU A 258 11.35 -37.26 -4.59
C GLU A 258 12.22 -38.32 -3.91
N LEU A 259 11.68 -39.02 -2.91
CA LEU A 259 12.41 -40.08 -2.20
C LEU A 259 12.66 -41.31 -3.10
N ALA A 260 11.73 -41.62 -4.00
CA ALA A 260 11.89 -42.68 -4.99
C ALA A 260 12.99 -42.34 -6.01
N GLU A 261 13.06 -41.08 -6.46
CA GLU A 261 14.09 -40.60 -7.39
C GLU A 261 15.49 -40.63 -6.75
N LEU A 262 15.63 -40.15 -5.51
CA LEU A 262 16.90 -40.17 -4.77
C LEU A 262 17.42 -41.59 -4.47
N ALA A 263 16.53 -42.54 -4.18
CA ALA A 263 16.90 -43.95 -4.00
C ALA A 263 17.43 -44.56 -5.31
N SER A 264 16.81 -44.22 -6.44
CA SER A 264 17.21 -44.73 -7.75
C SER A 264 18.62 -44.23 -8.17
N ILE A 265 18.93 -42.94 -7.96
CA ILE A 265 20.23 -42.34 -8.32
C ILE A 265 21.39 -42.97 -7.54
N ARG A 266 21.24 -43.18 -6.21
CA ARG A 266 22.29 -43.79 -5.38
C ARG A 266 22.56 -45.26 -5.70
N SER A 267 21.57 -45.99 -6.19
CA SER A 267 21.74 -47.38 -6.61
C SER A 267 22.62 -47.52 -7.87
N VAL A 268 22.68 -46.48 -8.70
CA VAL A 268 23.47 -46.43 -9.94
C VAL A 268 24.94 -46.12 -9.65
N GLU A 269 25.24 -45.17 -8.77
CA GLU A 269 26.62 -44.80 -8.40
C GLU A 269 27.38 -45.92 -7.66
N ARG A 270 26.68 -46.84 -6.99
CA ARG A 270 27.30 -47.96 -6.27
C ARG A 270 27.58 -49.18 -7.16
N LYS A 271 27.12 -49.17 -8.42
CA LYS A 271 27.27 -50.26 -9.40
C LYS A 271 28.37 -50.01 -10.45
N VAL A 272 29.11 -48.90 -10.35
CA VAL A 272 30.27 -48.53 -11.18
C VAL A 272 31.55 -48.64 -10.35
#